data_AF-A0A383BA23-F1
#
_entry.id   AF-A0A383BA23-F1
#
_cell.length_a   1.000
_cell.length_b   1.000
_cell.length_c   1.000
_cell.angle_alpha   90.00
_cell.angle_beta   90.00
_cell.angle_gamma   90.00
#
_symmetry.space_group_name_H-M   'P 1'
#
loop_
_entity.id
_entity.type
_entity.pdbx_description
1 polymer ?
#
loop_
_entity_poly.entity_id
_entity_poly.type
_entity_poly.pdbx_seq_one_letter_code
_entity_poly.pdbx_strand_id
1 'polypeptide(L)'
;MKLGIIVFFVCLILVTCLDFADFSINAGNILHFWDTPSLIIVLGPTIVFAIGAYSWDTYVKTWSIPFGKPENCEQSELVEVNKCLNSMGNMSVVMGIIGTFLGVILLLNYLQQGVNLAPAIGIAVVTLFYGFLFKALFMFASSKVEKYIN
;
A
#
# COMPACT_ATOMS: atom_id res chain seq x y z
N MET A 1 3.80 -0.31 18.29
CA MET A 1 3.83 -0.44 16.81
C MET A 1 3.58 -1.86 16.33
N LYS A 2 4.31 -2.86 16.85
CA LYS A 2 4.10 -4.27 16.50
C LYS A 2 2.64 -4.70 16.65
N LEU A 3 1.99 -4.38 17.78
CA LEU A 3 0.61 -4.81 18.02
C LEU A 3 -0.40 -4.24 17.01
N GLY A 4 -0.39 -2.93 16.72
CA GLY A 4 -1.35 -2.32 15.79
C GLY A 4 -1.23 -2.84 14.36
N ILE A 5 0.00 -3.01 13.86
CA ILE A 5 0.26 -3.59 12.53
C ILE A 5 -0.13 -5.07 12.50
N ILE A 6 0.20 -5.83 13.55
CA ILE A 6 -0.18 -7.25 13.66
C ILE A 6 -1.70 -7.38 13.65
N VAL A 7 -2.41 -6.59 14.46
CA VAL A 7 -3.89 -6.60 14.50
C VAL A 7 -4.47 -6.24 13.14
N PHE A 8 -3.92 -5.24 12.46
CA PHE A 8 -4.35 -4.86 11.11
C PHE A 8 -4.24 -6.03 10.11
N PHE A 9 -3.08 -6.69 10.05
CA PHE A 9 -2.88 -7.84 9.16
C PHE A 9 -3.70 -9.06 9.58
N VAL A 10 -3.90 -9.30 10.88
CA VAL A 10 -4.78 -10.37 11.37
C VAL A 10 -6.22 -10.13 10.91
N CYS A 11 -6.74 -8.91 11.10
CA CYS A 11 -8.07 -8.55 10.60
C CYS A 11 -8.17 -8.69 9.08
N LEU A 12 -7.15 -8.24 8.34
CA LEU A 12 -7.14 -8.34 6.89
C LEU A 12 -7.14 -9.81 6.42
N ILE A 13 -6.30 -10.66 7.01
CA ILE A 13 -6.23 -12.09 6.73
C ILE A 13 -7.58 -12.76 7.04
N LEU A 14 -8.15 -12.49 8.22
CA LEU A 14 -9.45 -13.04 8.62
C LEU A 14 -10.55 -12.66 7.63
N VAL A 15 -10.60 -11.41 7.19
CA VAL A 15 -11.58 -10.94 6.20
C VAL A 15 -11.35 -11.61 4.85
N THR A 16 -10.10 -11.77 4.39
CA THR A 16 -9.81 -12.43 3.11
C THR A 16 -10.10 -13.92 3.12
N CYS A 17 -10.00 -14.59 4.28
CA CYS A 17 -10.34 -16.00 4.41
C CYS A 17 -11.84 -16.24 4.60
N LEU A 18 -12.63 -15.23 4.96
CA LEU A 18 -14.05 -15.38 5.18
C LEU A 18 -14.81 -15.43 3.86
N ASP A 19 -15.56 -16.51 3.64
CA ASP A 19 -16.55 -16.56 2.57
C ASP A 19 -17.81 -15.80 3.01
N PHE A 20 -18.22 -14.78 2.27
CA PHE A 20 -19.37 -13.95 2.61
C PHE A 20 -20.73 -14.63 2.37
N ALA A 21 -20.78 -15.72 1.60
CA ALA A 21 -22.02 -16.43 1.36
C ALA A 21 -22.44 -17.27 2.58
N ASP A 22 -21.49 -18.06 3.11
CA ASP A 22 -21.77 -19.06 4.14
C ASP A 22 -21.00 -18.83 5.45
N PHE A 23 -20.23 -17.74 5.55
CA PHE A 23 -19.35 -17.42 6.69
C PHE A 23 -18.31 -18.52 7.01
N SER A 24 -17.98 -19.35 6.02
CA SER A 24 -16.93 -20.37 6.15
C SER A 24 -15.54 -19.75 6.04
N ILE A 25 -14.54 -20.37 6.67
CA ILE A 25 -13.14 -19.92 6.56
C ILE A 25 -12.43 -20.76 5.51
N ASN A 26 -12.09 -20.15 4.37
CA ASN A 26 -11.30 -20.75 3.31
C ASN A 26 -9.95 -20.03 3.18
N ALA A 27 -8.88 -20.70 3.61
CA ALA A 27 -7.52 -20.17 3.52
C ALA A 27 -7.04 -19.97 2.07
N GLY A 28 -7.62 -20.67 1.09
CA GLY A 28 -7.27 -20.54 -0.33
C GLY A 28 -7.62 -19.17 -0.91
N ASN A 29 -8.57 -18.46 -0.32
CA ASN A 29 -9.05 -17.17 -0.82
C ASN A 29 -7.97 -16.06 -0.79
N ILE A 30 -6.96 -16.19 0.07
CA ILE A 30 -5.82 -15.25 0.13
C ILE A 30 -5.12 -15.10 -1.23
N LEU A 31 -5.01 -16.20 -1.99
CA LEU A 31 -4.31 -16.18 -3.28
C LEU A 31 -5.01 -15.30 -4.32
N HIS A 32 -6.32 -15.09 -4.19
CA HIS A 32 -7.07 -14.19 -5.09
C HIS A 32 -6.71 -12.71 -4.90
N PHE A 33 -6.15 -12.35 -3.74
CA PHE A 33 -5.71 -11.00 -3.44
C PHE A 33 -4.25 -10.75 -3.80
N TRP A 34 -3.55 -11.72 -4.42
CA TRP A 34 -2.18 -11.56 -4.89
C TRP A 34 -2.16 -11.22 -6.39
N ASP A 35 -1.95 -9.95 -6.72
CA ASP A 35 -1.74 -9.48 -8.09
C ASP A 35 -0.41 -8.74 -8.22
N THR A 36 0.57 -9.41 -8.82
CA THR A 36 1.94 -8.86 -8.95
C THR A 36 2.00 -7.61 -9.84
N PRO A 37 1.32 -7.55 -11.00
CA PRO A 37 1.24 -6.32 -11.80
C PRO A 37 0.72 -5.10 -11.02
N SER A 38 -0.39 -5.26 -10.28
CA SER A 38 -0.97 -4.21 -9.43
C SER A 38 -0.02 -3.76 -8.33
N LEU A 39 0.72 -4.69 -7.69
CA LEU A 39 1.75 -4.34 -6.70
C LEU A 39 2.84 -3.46 -7.30
N ILE A 40 3.32 -3.79 -8.50
CA ILE A 40 4.36 -3.03 -9.19
C ILE A 40 3.85 -1.63 -9.55
N ILE A 41 2.61 -1.51 -10.04
CA ILE A 41 2.00 -0.23 -10.40
C ILE A 41 1.92 0.71 -9.18
N VAL A 42 1.59 0.20 -7.99
CA VAL A 42 1.49 1.03 -6.78
C VAL A 42 2.87 1.31 -6.18
N LEU A 43 3.63 0.26 -5.85
CA LEU A 43 4.85 0.40 -5.06
C LEU A 43 6.04 0.91 -5.87
N GLY A 44 6.18 0.49 -7.13
CA GLY A 44 7.33 0.85 -7.95
C GLY A 44 7.51 2.37 -8.07
N PRO A 45 6.53 3.09 -8.63
CA PRO A 45 6.58 4.55 -8.72
C PRO A 45 6.61 5.23 -7.36
N THR A 46 5.88 4.72 -6.35
CA THR A 46 5.89 5.27 -4.99
C THR A 46 7.31 5.28 -4.40
N ILE A 47 8.06 4.18 -4.55
CA ILE A 47 9.43 4.07 -4.07
C ILE A 47 10.37 4.99 -4.87
N VAL A 48 10.25 4.99 -6.19
CA VAL A 48 11.08 5.85 -7.07
C VAL A 48 10.86 7.34 -6.75
N PHE A 49 9.61 7.77 -6.59
CA PHE A 49 9.31 9.15 -6.23
C PHE A 49 9.75 9.50 -4.82
N ALA A 50 9.65 8.58 -3.86
CA ALA A 50 10.16 8.80 -2.51
C ALA A 50 11.68 9.02 -2.51
N ILE A 51 12.44 8.14 -3.17
CA ILE A 51 13.89 8.27 -3.28
C ILE A 51 14.27 9.55 -4.05
N GLY A 52 13.56 9.86 -5.13
CA GLY A 52 13.78 11.06 -5.93
C GLY A 52 13.51 12.37 -5.19
N ALA A 53 12.56 12.38 -4.24
CA ALA A 53 12.20 13.57 -3.48
C ALA A 53 12.94 13.72 -2.14
N TYR A 54 13.35 12.61 -1.50
CA TYR A 54 13.88 12.61 -0.12
C TYR A 54 15.24 11.93 0.05
N SER A 55 15.85 11.38 -1.01
CA SER A 55 17.09 10.57 -0.96
C SER A 55 16.92 9.12 -0.50
N TRP A 56 17.92 8.29 -0.84
CA TRP A 56 17.98 6.89 -0.46
C TRP A 56 18.10 6.69 1.06
N ASP A 57 18.87 7.54 1.74
CA ASP A 57 19.10 7.45 3.18
C ASP A 57 17.79 7.65 3.96
N THR A 58 17.06 8.72 3.63
CA THR A 58 15.75 9.01 4.23
C THR A 58 14.74 7.90 3.92
N TYR A 59 14.72 7.38 2.69
CA TYR A 59 13.87 6.25 2.33
C TYR A 59 14.15 5.03 3.22
N VAL A 60 15.42 4.63 3.39
CA VAL A 60 15.78 3.49 4.26
C VAL A 60 15.38 3.77 5.71
N LYS A 61 15.53 5.02 6.18
CA LYS A 61 15.10 5.44 7.52
C LYS A 61 13.59 5.33 7.73
N THR A 62 12.76 5.45 6.67
CA THR A 62 11.31 5.19 6.78
C THR A 62 10.97 3.76 7.20
N TRP A 63 11.86 2.80 6.95
CA TRP A 63 11.68 1.39 7.35
C TRP A 63 12.36 1.05 8.68
N SER A 64 13.35 1.82 9.11
CA SER A 64 14.08 1.54 10.36
C SER A 64 13.53 2.35 11.56
N ILE A 65 13.27 3.64 11.39
CA ILE A 65 12.90 4.55 12.50
C ILE A 65 11.52 4.20 13.09
N PRO A 66 10.45 3.99 12.31
CA PRO A 66 9.17 3.59 12.89
C PRO A 66 9.30 2.30 13.69
N PHE A 67 10.10 1.33 13.23
CA PHE A 67 10.25 0.02 13.89
C PHE A 67 11.25 0.01 15.04
N GLY A 68 12.14 1.00 15.12
CA GLY A 68 13.12 1.20 16.18
C GLY A 68 12.64 2.08 17.34
N LYS A 69 13.57 2.87 17.88
CA LYS A 69 13.41 3.82 18.99
C LYS A 69 13.45 5.26 18.47
N PRO A 70 12.34 5.81 17.97
CA PRO A 70 12.30 7.15 17.38
C PRO A 70 12.67 8.26 18.38
N GLU A 71 12.52 8.03 19.70
CA GLU A 71 12.90 9.00 20.73
C GLU A 71 14.39 9.38 20.76
N ASN A 72 15.25 8.55 20.17
CA ASN A 72 16.71 8.75 20.18
C ASN A 72 17.24 9.37 18.88
N CYS A 73 16.37 9.68 17.92
CA CYS A 73 16.75 10.23 16.62
C CYS A 73 16.75 11.77 16.65
N GLU A 74 17.48 12.39 15.73
CA GLU A 74 17.49 13.84 15.61
C GLU A 74 16.14 14.36 15.11
N GLN A 75 15.74 15.55 15.57
CA GLN A 75 14.46 16.17 15.19
C GLN A 75 14.36 16.44 13.70
N SER A 76 15.45 16.89 13.07
CA SER A 76 15.56 17.06 11.62
C SER A 76 15.23 15.77 10.87
N GLU A 77 15.79 14.65 11.31
CA GLU A 77 15.57 13.33 10.71
C GLU A 77 14.12 12.86 10.89
N LEU A 78 13.53 13.04 12.08
CA LEU A 78 12.14 12.66 12.34
C LEU A 78 11.17 13.45 11.47
N VAL A 79 11.39 14.76 11.30
CA VAL A 79 10.58 15.61 10.41
C VAL A 79 10.70 15.16 8.96
N GLU A 80 11.91 14.86 8.50
CA GLU A 80 12.14 14.43 7.12
C GLU A 80 11.52 13.07 6.82
N VAL A 81 11.69 12.10 7.72
CA VAL A 81 11.10 10.76 7.61
C VAL A 81 9.58 10.81 7.69
N ASN A 82 9.01 11.66 8.55
CA ASN A 82 7.57 11.84 8.63
C ASN A 82 7.00 12.42 7.32
N LYS A 83 7.69 13.39 6.71
CA LYS A 83 7.31 13.94 5.39
C LYS A 83 7.41 12.88 4.30
N CYS A 84 8.49 12.09 4.30
CA CYS A 84 8.68 11.01 3.33
C CYS A 84 7.56 9.96 3.43
N LEU A 85 7.23 9.49 4.64
CA LEU A 85 6.14 8.54 4.90
C LEU A 85 4.77 9.07 4.43
N ASN A 86 4.46 10.33 4.73
CA ASN A 86 3.22 10.96 4.26
C ASN A 86 3.18 11.08 2.73
N SER A 87 4.30 11.43 2.11
CA SER A 87 4.42 11.49 0.65
C SER A 87 4.20 10.11 0.03
N MET A 88 4.83 9.05 0.56
CA MET A 88 4.64 7.67 0.11
C MET A 88 3.18 7.21 0.27
N GLY A 89 2.53 7.54 1.38
CA GLY A 89 1.12 7.24 1.62
C GLY A 89 0.19 7.90 0.60
N ASN A 90 0.39 9.18 0.33
CA ASN A 90 -0.40 9.90 -0.66
C ASN A 90 -0.14 9.39 -2.07
N MET A 91 1.12 9.14 -2.41
CA MET A 91 1.52 8.64 -3.73
C MET A 91 0.94 7.24 -3.99
N SER A 92 0.87 6.38 -2.98
CA SER A 92 0.24 5.06 -3.11
C SER A 92 -1.21 5.14 -3.57
N VAL A 93 -2.00 6.09 -3.05
CA VAL A 93 -3.38 6.30 -3.51
C VAL A 93 -3.42 6.88 -4.91
N VAL A 94 -2.57 7.85 -5.22
CA VAL A 94 -2.49 8.43 -6.57
C VAL A 94 -2.18 7.34 -7.59
N MET A 95 -1.20 6.47 -7.31
CA MET A 95 -0.87 5.34 -8.17
C MET A 95 -1.98 4.27 -8.19
N GLY A 96 -2.68 4.06 -7.08
CA GLY A 96 -3.88 3.23 -7.03
C GLY A 96 -4.95 3.70 -8.01
N ILE A 97 -5.26 5.00 -8.02
CA ILE A 97 -6.22 5.62 -8.94
C ILE A 97 -5.73 5.53 -10.40
N ILE A 98 -4.44 5.80 -10.65
CA ILE A 98 -3.85 5.65 -11.99
C ILE A 98 -3.98 4.21 -12.47
N GLY A 99 -3.69 3.22 -11.62
CA GLY A 99 -3.83 1.81 -11.96
C GLY A 99 -5.27 1.37 -12.20
N THR A 100 -6.25 1.96 -11.50
CA THR A 100 -7.66 1.79 -11.84
C THR A 100 -7.94 2.21 -13.28
N PHE A 101 -7.44 3.37 -13.70
CA PHE A 101 -7.60 3.82 -15.08
C PHE A 101 -6.89 2.90 -16.07
N LEU A 102 -5.69 2.39 -15.75
CA LEU A 102 -5.01 1.40 -16.59
C LEU A 102 -5.86 0.12 -16.76
N GLY A 103 -6.42 -0.40 -15.69
CA GLY A 103 -7.32 -1.57 -15.75
C GLY A 103 -8.58 -1.29 -16.57
N VAL A 104 -9.18 -0.11 -16.45
CA VAL A 104 -10.34 0.29 -17.28
C VAL A 104 -9.96 0.42 -18.77
N ILE A 105 -8.79 0.97 -19.09
CA ILE A 105 -8.32 1.07 -20.48
C ILE A 105 -8.15 -0.34 -21.09
N LEU A 106 -7.57 -1.27 -20.33
CA LEU A 106 -7.45 -2.68 -20.75
C LEU A 106 -8.82 -3.35 -20.92
N LEU A 107 -9.75 -3.06 -20.01
CA LEU A 107 -11.11 -3.58 -20.07
C LEU A 107 -11.81 -3.14 -21.37
N LEU A 108 -11.72 -1.85 -21.71
CA LEU A 108 -12.29 -1.31 -22.95
C LEU A 108 -11.67 -1.99 -24.19
N ASN A 109 -10.36 -2.27 -24.17
CA ASN A 109 -9.69 -2.98 -25.24
C ASN A 109 -10.20 -4.44 -25.38
N TYR A 110 -10.38 -5.14 -24.26
CA TYR A 110 -10.89 -6.51 -24.26
C TYR A 110 -12.35 -6.59 -24.69
N LEU A 111 -13.16 -5.57 -24.36
CA LEU A 111 -14.54 -5.46 -24.81
C LEU A 111 -14.63 -5.36 -26.34
N GLN A 112 -13.74 -4.59 -26.97
CA GLN A 112 -13.68 -4.48 -28.43
C GLN A 112 -13.25 -5.79 -29.12
N GLN A 113 -12.43 -6.60 -28.46
CA GLN A 113 -11.94 -7.88 -28.97
C GLN A 113 -12.87 -9.05 -28.66
N GLY A 114 -13.89 -8.87 -27.81
CA GLY A 114 -14.79 -9.95 -27.38
C GLY A 114 -14.12 -11.03 -26.53
N VAL A 115 -13.03 -10.69 -25.82
CA VAL A 115 -12.27 -11.62 -24.97
C VAL A 115 -12.65 -11.46 -23.48
N ASN A 116 -12.11 -12.32 -22.62
CA ASN A 116 -12.44 -12.36 -21.20
C ASN A 116 -12.03 -11.05 -20.47
N LEU A 117 -13.01 -10.38 -19.83
CA LEU A 117 -12.83 -9.10 -19.14
C LEU A 117 -12.29 -9.23 -17.71
N ALA A 118 -12.39 -10.42 -17.11
CA ALA A 118 -12.06 -10.64 -15.70
C ALA A 118 -10.64 -10.19 -15.30
N PRO A 119 -9.58 -10.42 -16.10
CA PRO A 119 -8.24 -9.98 -15.73
C PRO A 119 -8.13 -8.44 -15.63
N ALA A 120 -8.75 -7.70 -16.55
CA ALA A 120 -8.69 -6.24 -16.57
C ALA A 120 -9.48 -5.61 -15.41
N ILE A 121 -10.63 -6.20 -15.06
CA ILE A 121 -11.42 -5.82 -13.89
C ILE A 121 -10.61 -6.07 -12.61
N GLY A 122 -9.95 -7.23 -12.52
CA GLY A 122 -9.09 -7.60 -11.40
C GLY A 122 -8.00 -6.56 -11.17
N ILE A 123 -7.25 -6.19 -12.21
CA ILE A 123 -6.21 -5.15 -12.13
C ILE A 123 -6.81 -3.83 -11.63
N ALA A 124 -7.95 -3.38 -12.17
CA ALA A 124 -8.54 -2.11 -11.77
C ALA A 124 -8.91 -2.07 -10.27
N VAL A 125 -9.54 -3.14 -9.76
CA VAL A 125 -10.02 -3.21 -8.37
C VAL A 125 -8.85 -3.43 -7.39
N VAL A 126 -7.98 -4.39 -7.68
CA VAL A 126 -6.87 -4.76 -6.79
C VAL A 126 -5.84 -3.63 -6.69
N THR A 127 -5.59 -2.90 -7.78
CA THR A 127 -4.67 -1.76 -7.74
C THR A 127 -5.17 -0.64 -6.84
N LEU A 128 -6.47 -0.32 -6.89
CA LEU A 128 -7.08 0.67 -6.00
C LEU A 128 -7.01 0.22 -4.53
N PHE A 129 -7.34 -1.04 -4.29
CA PHE A 129 -7.24 -1.65 -2.97
C PHE A 129 -5.82 -1.54 -2.39
N TYR A 130 -4.80 -1.90 -3.17
CA TYR A 130 -3.40 -1.76 -2.75
C TYR A 130 -3.01 -0.30 -2.47
N GLY A 131 -3.47 0.65 -3.28
CA GLY A 131 -3.21 2.07 -3.05
C GLY A 131 -3.67 2.53 -1.66
N PHE A 132 -4.89 2.17 -1.28
CA PHE A 132 -5.42 2.50 0.06
C PHE A 132 -4.78 1.68 1.17
N LEU A 133 -4.49 0.40 0.93
CA LEU A 133 -3.80 -0.48 1.87
C LEU A 133 -2.45 0.10 2.26
N PHE A 134 -1.62 0.46 1.28
CA PHE A 134 -0.30 1.03 1.55
C PHE A 134 -0.39 2.43 2.16
N LYS A 135 -1.37 3.26 1.78
CA LYS A 135 -1.62 4.52 2.47
C LYS A 135 -1.90 4.32 3.95
N ALA A 136 -2.73 3.36 4.32
CA ALA A 136 -3.03 3.07 5.72
C ALA A 136 -1.76 2.65 6.48
N LEU A 137 -0.91 1.81 5.88
CA LEU A 137 0.36 1.38 6.48
C LEU A 137 1.34 2.53 6.68
N PHE A 138 1.54 3.37 5.66
CA PHE A 138 2.45 4.53 5.73
C PHE A 138 1.94 5.61 6.69
N MET A 139 0.63 5.86 6.72
CA MET A 139 0.01 6.81 7.64
C MET A 139 0.19 6.36 9.09
N PHE A 140 0.01 5.07 9.38
CA PHE A 140 0.23 4.54 10.73
C PHE A 140 1.70 4.71 11.18
N ALA A 141 2.65 4.45 10.28
CA ALA A 141 4.07 4.66 10.56
C ALA A 141 4.39 6.15 10.79
N SER A 142 3.84 7.04 9.96
CA SER A 142 3.96 8.50 10.07
C SER A 142 3.42 9.01 11.42
N SER A 143 2.19 8.64 11.80
CA SER A 143 1.60 9.05 13.07
C SER A 143 2.37 8.56 14.30
N LYS A 144 3.20 7.52 14.18
CA LYS A 144 4.10 7.14 15.26
C LYS A 144 5.30 8.08 15.34
N VAL A 145 5.96 8.36 14.22
CA VAL A 145 7.13 9.24 14.16
C VAL A 145 6.76 10.65 14.61
N GLU A 146 5.59 11.13 14.16
CA GLU A 146 5.07 12.46 14.48
C GLU A 146 4.93 12.72 15.98
N LYS A 147 4.65 11.70 16.80
CA LYS A 147 4.56 11.84 18.26
C LYS A 147 5.86 12.27 18.95
N TYR A 148 6.98 12.12 18.27
CA TYR A 148 8.31 12.43 18.81
C TYR A 148 8.90 13.68 18.17
N ILE A 149 8.14 14.35 17.30
CA ILE A 149 8.49 15.64 16.73
C ILE A 149 8.06 16.73 17.72
N ASN A 150 9.00 17.61 18.11
CA ASN A 150 8.75 18.73 19.01
C ASN A 150 8.54 20.05 18.27
#